data_AF-A0A949AYV9-F1
#
_entry.id   AF-A0A949AYV9-F1
#
_cell.length_a   1.000
_cell.length_b   1.000
_cell.length_c   1.000
_cell.angle_alpha   90.00
_cell.angle_beta   90.00
_cell.angle_gamma   90.00
#
_symmetry.space_group_name_H-M   'P 1'
#
loop_
_entity.id
_entity.type
_entity.pdbx_description
1 polymer ?
#
loop_
_entity_poly.entity_id
_entity_poly.type
_entity_poly.pdbx_seq_one_letter_code
_entity_poly.pdbx_strand_id
1 'polypeptide(L)' 'MTALPKQAYLLYRDGFRSMVVGKTLWKIIAVKLFIMFAVLKLFFFPNYLNTNFHTERDRAGHVLENLTRPQSAR' A
#
# COMPACT_ATOMS: atom_id res chain seq x y z
N MET A 1 -7.81 35.74 -22.03
CA MET A 1 -8.41 34.40 -21.92
C MET A 1 -7.66 33.60 -20.85
N THR A 2 -7.92 33.90 -19.59
CA THR A 2 -7.11 33.39 -18.47
C THR A 2 -7.62 32.03 -18.00
N ALA A 3 -6.89 30.98 -18.37
CA ALA A 3 -6.75 29.68 -17.73
C ALA A 3 -7.92 29.21 -16.81
N LEU A 4 -9.03 28.81 -17.42
CA LEU A 4 -10.11 27.99 -16.80
C LEU A 4 -9.61 26.91 -15.82
N PRO A 5 -8.54 26.12 -16.09
CA PRO A 5 -8.07 25.11 -15.15
C PRO A 5 -7.51 25.68 -13.84
N LYS A 6 -6.92 26.88 -13.86
CA LYS A 6 -6.35 27.51 -12.66
C LYS A 6 -7.45 27.89 -11.68
N GLN A 7 -8.59 28.38 -12.16
CA GLN A 7 -9.73 28.72 -11.31
C GLN A 7 -10.43 27.49 -10.75
N ALA A 8 -10.59 26.44 -11.56
CA ALA A 8 -11.14 25.16 -11.09
C ALA A 8 -10.27 24.55 -9.96
N TYR A 9 -8.94 24.59 -10.11
CA TYR A 9 -8.02 24.14 -9.07
C TYR A 9 -8.14 24.96 -7.79
N LEU A 10 -8.18 26.30 -7.90
CA LEU A 10 -8.31 27.19 -6.74
C LEU A 10 -9.65 26.96 -6.02
N LEU A 11 -10.76 26.81 -6.75
CA LEU A 11 -12.07 26.52 -6.18
C LEU A 11 -12.07 25.19 -5.40
N TYR A 12 -11.50 24.12 -5.98
CA TYR A 12 -11.43 22.82 -5.32
C TYR A 12 -10.51 22.84 -4.09
N ARG A 13 -9.34 23.48 -4.22
CA ARG A 13 -8.39 23.62 -3.12
C ARG A 13 -8.96 24.46 -1.98
N ASP A 14 -9.60 25.59 -2.30
CA ASP A 14 -10.14 26.51 -1.30
C ASP A 14 -11.40 25.92 -0.63
N GLY A 15 -12.24 25.20 -1.39
CA GLY A 15 -13.35 24.42 -0.86
C GLY A 15 -12.90 23.27 0.06
N PHE A 16 -11.87 22.53 -0.34
CA PHE A 16 -11.29 21.47 0.50
C PHE A 16 -10.63 22.04 1.78
N ARG A 17 -10.00 23.22 1.67
CA ARG A 17 -9.35 23.88 2.81
C ARG A 17 -10.36 24.40 3.85
N SER A 18 -11.49 24.93 3.40
CA SER A 18 -12.56 25.45 4.28
C SER A 18 -13.39 24.34 4.93
N MET A 19 -13.36 23.10 4.41
CA MET A 19 -14.12 21.98 4.98
C MET A 19 -13.46 21.36 6.23
N VAL A 20 -13.98 21.71 7.41
CA VAL A 20 -13.58 21.08 8.68
C VAL A 20 -14.03 19.61 8.75
N VAL A 21 -15.26 19.32 8.32
CA VAL A 21 -15.83 17.96 8.31
C VAL A 21 -15.13 17.08 7.28
N GLY A 22 -14.90 17.58 6.06
CA GLY A 22 -14.22 16.84 5.00
C GLY A 22 -12.80 16.42 5.37
N LYS A 23 -12.02 17.31 5.99
CA LYS A 23 -10.67 16.99 6.52
C LYS A 23 -10.72 15.90 7.60
N THR A 24 -11.74 15.94 8.46
CA THR A 24 -11.93 14.92 9.51
C THR A 24 -12.28 13.56 8.90
N LEU A 25 -13.19 13.53 7.92
CA LEU A 25 -13.58 12.31 7.24
C LEU A 25 -12.43 11.69 6.44
N TRP A 26 -11.63 12.51 5.76
CA TRP A 26 -10.42 12.05 5.06
C TRP A 26 -9.40 11.42 6.02
N LYS A 27 -9.21 12.00 7.21
CA LYS A 27 -8.36 11.39 8.25
C LYS A 27 -8.91 10.04 8.69
N ILE A 28 -10.22 9.92 8.89
CA ILE A 28 -10.86 8.65 9.26
C ILE A 28 -10.63 7.59 8.16
N ILE A 29 -10.81 7.95 6.89
CA ILE A 29 -10.55 7.05 5.76
C ILE A 29 -9.09 6.62 5.73
N ALA A 30 -8.15 7.56 5.87
CA ALA A 30 -6.72 7.26 5.89
C ALA A 30 -6.35 6.31 7.05
N VAL A 31 -6.88 6.55 8.25
CA VAL A 31 -6.68 5.67 9.42
C VAL A 31 -7.28 4.28 9.15
N LYS A 32 -8.50 4.20 8.62
CA LYS A 32 -9.15 2.93 8.30
C LYS A 32 -8.35 2.15 7.27
N LEU A 33 -7.89 2.79 6.19
CA LEU A 33 -7.06 2.17 5.18
C LEU A 33 -5.71 1.70 5.74
N PHE A 34 -5.08 2.49 6.61
CA PHE A 34 -3.83 2.10 7.27
C PHE A 34 -4.03 0.86 8.16
N ILE A 35 -5.08 0.85 8.99
CA ILE A 35 -5.41 -0.29 9.85
C ILE A 35 -5.73 -1.54 9.01
N MET A 36 -6.58 -1.40 7.99
CA MET A 36 -6.90 -2.51 7.08
C MET A 36 -5.63 -3.06 6.43
N PHE A 37 -4.76 -2.19 5.91
CA PHE A 37 -3.51 -2.62 5.30
C PHE A 37 -2.56 -3.28 6.30
N ALA A 38 -2.45 -2.76 7.53
CA ALA A 38 -1.61 -3.34 8.58
C ALA A 38 -2.09 -4.73 9.01
N VAL A 39 -3.41 -4.90 9.17
CA VAL A 39 -4.04 -6.20 9.47
C VAL A 39 -3.79 -7.17 8.31
N LEU A 40 -4.11 -6.79 7.07
CA LEU A 40 -3.84 -7.65 5.91
C LEU A 40 -2.35 -8.02 5.83
N LYS A 41 -1.44 -7.07 6.02
CA LYS A 41 0.00 -7.34 6.02
C LYS A 41 0.39 -8.34 7.13
N LEU A 42 -0.08 -8.15 8.36
CA LEU A 42 0.29 -9.00 9.48
C LEU A 42 -0.26 -10.43 9.33
N PHE A 43 -1.50 -10.58 8.87
CA PHE A 43 -2.16 -11.88 8.76
C PHE A 43 -1.87 -12.60 7.43
N PHE A 44 -1.85 -11.89 6.30
CA PHE A 44 -1.66 -12.49 4.97
C PHE A 44 -0.20 -12.48 4.51
N PHE A 45 0.67 -11.68 5.12
CA PHE A 45 2.11 -11.62 4.80
C PHE A 45 2.98 -11.78 6.06
N PRO A 46 2.89 -12.92 6.77
CA PRO A 46 3.86 -13.22 7.81
C PRO A 46 5.27 -13.23 7.23
N ASN A 47 6.28 -12.90 8.05
CA ASN A 47 7.70 -12.93 7.68
C ASN A 47 8.20 -14.37 7.45
N TYR A 48 7.67 -15.05 6.43
CA TYR A 48 7.90 -16.47 6.14
C TYR A 48 9.37 -16.79 5.91
N LEU A 49 10.06 -15.94 5.13
CA LEU A 49 11.47 -16.12 4.78
C LEU A 49 12.42 -15.87 5.97
N ASN A 50 12.04 -15.02 6.91
CA ASN A 50 12.87 -14.71 8.08
C ASN A 50 12.68 -15.72 9.22
N THR A 51 11.56 -16.43 9.25
CA THR A 51 11.23 -17.39 10.31
C THR A 51 11.80 -18.79 10.03
N ASN A 52 11.92 -19.18 8.76
CA ASN A 52 12.32 -20.54 8.38
C ASN A 52 13.79 -20.69 7.97
N PHE A 53 14.55 -19.59 7.87
CA PHE A 53 15.93 -19.63 7.36
C PHE A 53 16.87 -18.70 8.13
N HIS A 54 17.91 -19.30 8.71
CA HIS A 54 18.89 -18.61 9.57
C HIS A 54 19.93 -17.79 8.77
N THR A 55 20.26 -18.19 7.55
CA THR A 55 21.27 -17.52 6.70
C THR A 55 20.63 -16.90 5.46
N GLU A 56 21.08 -15.71 5.06
CA GLU A 56 20.65 -15.05 3.81
C GLU A 56 20.87 -15.94 2.57
N ARG A 57 21.93 -16.75 2.56
CA ARG A 57 22.24 -17.71 1.48
C ARG A 57 21.16 -18.78 1.33
N ASP A 58 20.63 -19.29 2.43
CA ASP A 58 19.61 -20.35 2.44
C ASP A 58 18.27 -19.80 1.94
N ARG A 59 17.94 -18.55 2.31
CA ARG A 59 16.76 -17.85 1.79
C ARG A 59 16.82 -17.65 0.29
N ALA A 60 17.96 -17.16 -0.21
CA ALA A 60 18.15 -16.90 -1.64
C ALA A 60 18.07 -18.20 -2.45
N GLY A 61 18.66 -19.29 -1.95
CA GLY A 61 18.57 -20.61 -2.58
C GLY A 61 17.13 -21.13 -2.68
N HIS A 62 16.36 -21.03 -1.59
CA HIS A 62 14.96 -21.48 -1.59
C HIS A 62 14.07 -20.66 -2.54
N VAL A 63 14.26 -19.34 -2.62
CA VAL A 63 13.52 -18.50 -3.58
C VAL A 63 13.89 -18.84 -5.01
N LEU A 64 15.18 -19.03 -5.30
CA LEU A 64 15.67 -19.38 -6.63
C LEU A 64 15.11 -20.73 -7.11
N GLU A 65 15.06 -21.72 -6.23
CA GLU A 65 14.51 -23.04 -6.53
C GLU A 65 13.01 -22.95 -6.87
N ASN A 66 12.23 -22.20 -6.10
CA ASN A 66 10.80 -22.02 -6.37
C ASN A 66 10.51 -21.26 -7.68
N LEU A 67 11.36 -20.29 -8.06
CA LEU A 67 11.21 -19.53 -9.30
C LEU A 67 11.70 -20.30 -10.54
N THR A 68 12.68 -21.18 -10.35
CA THR A 68 13.28 -21.98 -11.44
C THR A 68 12.51 -23.29 -11.66
N ARG A 69 11.72 -23.72 -10.66
CA ARG A 69 10.86 -24.89 -10.79
C ARG A 69 9.78 -24.60 -11.86
N PRO A 70 9.76 -25.34 -12.98
CA PRO A 70 8.70 -25.17 -13.97
C PRO A 70 7.36 -25.52 -13.34
N GLN A 71 6.47 -24.53 -13.22
CA GLN A 71 5.12 -24.70 -12.69
C GLN A 71 4.24 -25.63 -13.55
N SER A 72 4.69 -25.97 -14.76
CA SER A 72 3.94 -26.65 -15.82
C SER A 72 4.17 -28.16 -15.91
N ALA A 73 4.17 -28.87 -14.77
CA ALA A 73 4.18 -30.34 -14.77
C ALA A 73 3.17 -30.94 -13.78
N ARG A 74 1.94 -30.41 -13.77
CA ARG A 74 0.71 -31.09 -13.36
C ARG A 74 -0.46 -30.56 -14.16
#